data_AF-A0AAV7JTQ8-F1
#
_entry.id   AF-A0AAV7JTQ8-F1
#
_cell.length_a   1.000
_cell.length_b   1.000
_cell.length_c   1.000
_cell.angle_alpha   90.00
_cell.angle_beta   90.00
_cell.angle_gamma   90.00
#
_symmetry.space_group_name_H-M   'P 1'
#
loop_
_entity.id
_entity.type
_entity.pdbx_description
1 polymer ?
#
loop_
_entity_poly.entity_id
_entity_poly.type
_entity_poly.pdbx_seq_one_letter_code
_entity_poly.pdbx_strand_id
1 'polypeptide(L)'
;MTGGHIDESLIKQYESEKKYWHQVLQRILSVIKMLSSRGLSFRGSDEIVGSVHNAKVLLSFLEENNVSIKDCRGQTYDNASNMSGKYNGMQALIREKNKLAEFIPCCAHSLNLIGRSTVECCPAAVSYFYFVQKLYVFFSASTHRWNLILDVFKKFGIPTLKRLSDTRWSAHHDAVDALLKGYTNIEEVLVLMCEDKSEKPVTRLEAKGLAAIMNRLETGIMLQIWSTILIRFNKTSKCLQDASLDLNTATKLLESLKEFVHSLRSQFMEFKHRNAELSPSNEFMVTNFTPIIDKLVAALNQRQAAYCVIRDKFELLSELNCLVSDQMRDKANDLINIYSDDIEPGFVDEIVQFSAFWNSYISSDSSKTEDTKQLENSKCSS
;
A
#
# COMPACT_ATOMS: atom_id res chain seq x y z
N MET A 1 -41.18 49.01 6.67
CA MET A 1 -41.02 47.65 6.09
C MET A 1 -39.75 47.67 5.27
N THR A 2 -38.63 47.26 5.87
CA THR A 2 -37.31 47.18 5.21
C THR A 2 -36.87 45.72 5.29
N GLY A 3 -37.36 44.91 4.35
CA GLY A 3 -37.04 43.49 4.22
C GLY A 3 -35.85 43.28 3.28
N GLY A 4 -34.69 43.80 3.67
CA GLY A 4 -33.46 43.66 2.91
C GLY A 4 -32.39 42.92 3.69
N HIS A 5 -31.67 42.06 2.98
CA HIS A 5 -30.22 41.91 3.09
C HIS A 5 -29.64 41.01 4.20
N ILE A 6 -30.00 39.73 4.19
CA ILE A 6 -29.09 38.69 4.70
C ILE A 6 -28.80 37.67 3.58
N ASP A 7 -29.83 37.26 2.83
CA ASP A 7 -29.71 36.17 1.84
C ASP A 7 -28.96 36.56 0.55
N GLU A 8 -29.24 37.73 -0.07
CA GLU A 8 -28.58 38.12 -1.33
C GLU A 8 -27.07 38.31 -1.19
N SER A 9 -26.62 38.82 -0.04
CA SER A 9 -25.20 39.00 0.28
C SER A 9 -24.49 37.65 0.40
N LEU A 10 -25.08 36.74 1.18
CA LEU A 10 -24.57 35.38 1.37
C LEU A 10 -24.56 34.60 0.06
N ILE A 11 -25.63 34.66 -0.72
CA ILE A 11 -25.72 34.01 -2.05
C ILE A 11 -24.63 34.55 -2.98
N LYS A 12 -24.40 35.86 -2.99
CA LYS A 12 -23.37 36.47 -3.84
C LYS A 12 -21.96 36.06 -3.41
N GLN A 13 -21.70 35.98 -2.10
CA GLN A 13 -20.44 35.48 -1.57
C GLN A 13 -20.24 34.00 -1.97
N TYR A 14 -21.23 33.14 -1.69
CA TYR A 14 -21.22 31.73 -2.04
C TYR A 14 -20.95 31.49 -3.54
N GLU A 15 -21.66 32.17 -4.43
CA GLU A 15 -21.46 32.03 -5.88
C GLU A 15 -20.06 32.52 -6.31
N SER A 16 -19.53 33.54 -5.65
CA SER A 16 -18.17 34.02 -5.92
C SER A 16 -17.09 33.01 -5.52
N GLU A 17 -17.22 32.39 -4.33
CA GLU A 17 -16.31 31.36 -3.83
C GLU A 17 -16.39 30.08 -4.67
N LYS A 18 -17.62 29.65 -4.99
CA LYS A 18 -17.87 28.53 -5.89
C LYS A 18 -17.21 28.75 -7.24
N LYS A 19 -17.37 29.93 -7.84
CA LYS A 19 -16.73 30.28 -9.12
C LYS A 19 -15.21 30.25 -9.01
N TYR A 20 -14.65 30.78 -7.94
CA TYR A 20 -13.20 30.75 -7.67
C TYR A 20 -12.67 29.31 -7.64
N TRP A 21 -13.26 28.42 -6.82
CA TRP A 21 -12.82 27.03 -6.71
C TRP A 21 -13.02 26.21 -8.00
N HIS A 22 -14.09 26.47 -8.76
CA HIS A 22 -14.26 25.89 -10.09
C HIS A 22 -13.11 26.26 -11.02
N GLN A 23 -12.68 27.53 -11.00
CA GLN A 23 -11.55 27.97 -11.81
C GLN A 23 -10.24 27.34 -11.34
N VAL A 24 -10.01 27.21 -10.03
CA VAL A 24 -8.85 26.50 -9.47
C VAL A 24 -8.82 25.05 -9.98
N LEU A 25 -9.94 24.33 -9.86
CA LEU A 25 -10.07 22.95 -10.33
C LEU A 25 -9.83 22.84 -11.85
N GLN A 26 -10.38 23.76 -12.65
CA GLN A 26 -10.14 23.80 -14.09
C GLN A 26 -8.66 23.98 -14.43
N ARG A 27 -7.94 24.85 -13.71
CA ARG A 27 -6.48 25.04 -13.88
C ARG A 27 -5.72 23.78 -13.52
N ILE A 28 -6.01 23.15 -12.38
CA ILE A 28 -5.41 21.86 -11.97
C ILE A 28 -5.68 20.76 -13.00
N LEU A 29 -6.92 20.60 -13.47
CA LEU A 29 -7.25 19.59 -14.47
C LEU A 29 -6.57 19.84 -15.81
N SER A 30 -6.42 21.10 -16.21
CA SER A 30 -5.73 21.48 -17.45
C SER A 30 -4.24 21.12 -17.37
N VAL A 31 -3.60 21.40 -16.23
CA VAL A 31 -2.24 20.96 -15.91
C VAL A 31 -2.10 19.44 -16.04
N ILE A 32 -2.97 18.68 -15.36
CA ILE A 32 -2.90 17.21 -15.34
C ILE A 32 -3.09 16.64 -16.75
N LYS A 33 -4.06 17.17 -17.51
CA LYS A 33 -4.30 16.77 -18.90
C LYS A 33 -3.12 17.08 -19.80
N MET A 34 -2.51 18.27 -19.66
CA MET A 34 -1.33 18.65 -20.44
C MET A 34 -0.15 17.71 -20.18
N LEU A 35 0.13 17.40 -18.91
CA LEU A 35 1.23 16.49 -18.55
C LEU A 35 0.96 15.07 -19.03
N SER A 36 -0.24 14.54 -18.75
CA SER A 36 -0.60 13.17 -19.10
C SER A 36 -0.68 12.93 -20.61
N SER A 37 -1.28 13.86 -21.37
CA SER A 37 -1.39 13.75 -22.84
C SER A 37 -0.05 13.77 -23.57
N ARG A 38 1.01 14.29 -22.93
CA ARG A 38 2.36 14.38 -23.50
C ARG A 38 3.32 13.35 -22.90
N GLY A 39 2.84 12.46 -22.02
CA GLY A 39 3.70 11.51 -21.30
C GLY A 39 4.79 12.20 -20.48
N LEU A 40 4.59 13.46 -20.11
CA LEU A 40 5.58 14.25 -19.38
C LEU A 40 5.52 13.87 -17.91
N SER A 41 6.65 13.42 -17.37
CA SER A 41 6.82 13.40 -15.93
C SER A 41 6.96 14.84 -15.44
N PHE A 42 6.33 15.15 -14.30
CA PHE A 42 6.53 16.43 -13.64
C PHE A 42 7.89 16.43 -12.95
N ARG A 43 8.94 16.72 -13.71
CA ARG A 43 10.34 16.79 -13.26
C ARG A 43 11.00 18.03 -13.82
N GLY A 44 11.99 18.56 -13.11
CA GLY A 44 12.80 19.67 -13.59
C GLY A 44 13.67 19.29 -14.79
N SER A 45 14.43 20.27 -15.27
CA SER A 45 15.44 20.11 -16.34
C SER A 45 16.69 19.32 -15.93
N ASP A 46 16.69 18.75 -14.72
CA ASP A 46 17.81 18.05 -14.13
C ASP A 46 17.45 16.56 -13.96
N GLU A 47 18.29 15.68 -14.49
CA GLU A 47 18.13 14.22 -14.37
C GLU A 47 18.56 13.72 -12.97
N ILE A 48 19.12 14.59 -12.12
CA ILE A 48 19.52 14.24 -10.76
C ILE A 48 18.30 13.97 -9.89
N VAL A 49 18.10 12.69 -9.59
CA VAL A 49 17.17 12.19 -8.58
C VAL A 49 17.56 12.80 -7.23
N GLY A 50 16.73 13.70 -6.67
CA GLY A 50 17.03 14.39 -5.40
C GLY A 50 17.41 15.86 -5.51
N SER A 51 17.41 16.42 -6.72
CA SER A 51 17.68 17.84 -6.90
C SER A 51 16.60 18.72 -6.26
N VAL A 52 17.02 19.71 -5.46
CA VAL A 52 16.16 20.81 -4.95
C VAL A 52 15.40 21.50 -6.09
N HIS A 53 15.93 21.40 -7.30
CA HIS A 53 15.33 21.92 -8.53
C HIS A 53 13.92 21.38 -8.80
N ASN A 54 13.61 20.13 -8.43
CA ASN A 54 12.29 19.56 -8.70
C ASN A 54 11.17 20.26 -7.89
N ALA A 55 11.44 20.61 -6.63
CA ALA A 55 10.48 21.37 -5.82
C ALA A 55 10.32 22.80 -6.34
N LYS A 56 11.40 23.44 -6.79
CA LYS A 56 11.35 24.77 -7.42
C LYS A 56 10.50 24.75 -8.70
N VAL A 57 10.70 23.76 -9.56
CA VAL A 57 9.92 23.58 -10.79
C VAL A 57 8.44 23.40 -10.46
N LEU A 58 8.09 22.62 -9.43
CA LEU A 58 6.70 22.50 -8.97
C LEU A 58 6.12 23.84 -8.54
N LEU A 59 6.84 24.58 -7.70
CA LEU A 59 6.36 25.86 -7.18
C LEU A 59 6.19 26.90 -8.30
N SER A 60 7.20 27.05 -9.18
CA SER A 60 7.12 27.97 -10.33
C SER A 60 5.98 27.60 -11.27
N PHE A 61 5.80 26.32 -11.55
CA PHE A 61 4.73 25.85 -12.41
C PHE A 61 3.34 26.11 -11.81
N LEU A 62 3.16 25.89 -10.50
CA LEU A 62 1.92 26.21 -9.80
C LEU A 62 1.64 27.73 -9.86
N GLU A 63 2.67 28.54 -9.64
CA GLU A 63 2.60 30.00 -9.72
C GLU A 63 2.21 30.50 -11.14
N GLU A 64 2.86 29.99 -12.18
CA GLU A 64 2.53 30.27 -13.60
C GLU A 64 1.09 29.91 -13.95
N ASN A 65 0.53 28.91 -13.29
CA ASN A 65 -0.86 28.47 -13.46
C ASN A 65 -1.83 29.08 -12.44
N ASN A 66 -1.41 30.11 -11.69
CA ASN A 66 -2.23 30.77 -10.67
C ASN A 66 -2.88 29.78 -9.67
N VAL A 67 -2.08 28.82 -9.20
CA VAL A 67 -2.43 27.88 -8.13
C VAL A 67 -1.51 28.17 -6.95
N SER A 68 -2.05 28.73 -5.87
CA SER A 68 -1.23 29.10 -4.72
C SER A 68 -0.82 27.86 -3.92
N ILE A 69 0.48 27.73 -3.61
CA ILE A 69 0.95 26.68 -2.70
C ILE A 69 0.35 26.81 -1.29
N LYS A 70 -0.13 28.01 -0.93
CA LYS A 70 -0.80 28.26 0.35
C LYS A 70 -2.15 27.54 0.48
N ASP A 71 -2.74 27.11 -0.63
CA ASP A 71 -4.00 26.36 -0.63
C ASP A 71 -3.77 24.83 -0.51
N CYS A 72 -2.51 24.38 -0.56
CA CYS A 72 -2.17 22.96 -0.42
C CYS A 72 -2.35 22.48 1.04
N ARG A 73 -3.09 21.39 1.25
CA ARG A 73 -3.34 20.80 2.60
C ARG A 73 -2.71 19.42 2.78
N GLY A 74 -2.16 18.85 1.71
CA GLY A 74 -1.52 17.56 1.75
C GLY A 74 -0.65 17.32 0.54
N GLN A 75 0.37 16.49 0.72
CA GLN A 75 1.29 16.08 -0.32
C GLN A 75 1.62 14.60 -0.16
N THR A 76 1.72 13.87 -1.27
CA THR A 76 1.99 12.43 -1.25
C THR A 76 2.89 12.00 -2.39
N TYR A 77 3.89 11.19 -2.06
CA TYR A 77 4.93 10.71 -2.97
C TYR A 77 5.41 9.32 -2.55
N ASP A 78 6.28 8.69 -3.35
CA ASP A 78 7.02 7.51 -2.90
C ASP A 78 7.96 7.83 -1.73
N ASN A 79 8.50 6.78 -1.09
CA ASN A 79 9.38 6.94 0.08
C ASN A 79 10.85 7.02 -0.35
N ALA A 80 11.14 7.33 -1.61
CA ALA A 80 12.51 7.57 -2.02
C ALA A 80 13.03 8.85 -1.33
N SER A 81 14.33 8.89 -1.05
CA SER A 81 14.93 9.96 -0.21
C SER A 81 14.78 11.35 -0.83
N ASN A 82 14.76 11.44 -2.16
CA ASN A 82 14.50 12.66 -2.91
C ASN A 82 13.08 13.20 -2.73
N MET A 83 12.10 12.34 -2.47
CA MET A 83 10.70 12.74 -2.31
C MET A 83 10.36 12.91 -0.82
N SER A 84 10.66 11.89 -0.03
CA SER A 84 10.28 11.78 1.39
C SER A 84 11.34 12.25 2.39
N GLY A 85 12.53 12.64 1.91
CA GLY A 85 13.66 13.02 2.76
C GLY A 85 13.31 14.17 3.72
N LYS A 86 13.74 14.05 4.98
CA LYS A 86 13.41 15.00 6.05
C LYS A 86 13.97 16.40 5.85
N TYR A 87 15.12 16.52 5.17
CA TYR A 87 15.86 17.79 5.06
C TYR A 87 15.80 18.38 3.65
N ASN A 88 16.14 17.57 2.64
CA ASN A 88 16.25 18.00 1.23
C ASN A 88 15.26 17.28 0.31
N GLY A 89 14.32 16.51 0.87
CA GLY A 89 13.29 15.86 0.07
C GLY A 89 12.24 16.87 -0.39
N MET A 90 11.54 16.57 -1.48
CA MET A 90 10.41 17.36 -1.97
C MET A 90 9.43 17.68 -0.84
N GLN A 91 9.16 16.72 0.04
CA GLN A 91 8.25 16.92 1.16
C GLN A 91 8.69 18.04 2.11
N ALA A 92 9.99 18.11 2.41
CA ALA A 92 10.54 19.10 3.32
C ALA A 92 10.48 20.50 2.70
N LEU A 93 10.80 20.60 1.41
CA LEU A 93 10.81 21.86 0.66
C LEU A 93 9.39 22.44 0.50
N ILE A 94 8.40 21.60 0.20
CA ILE A 94 7.00 22.03 0.14
C ILE A 94 6.50 22.43 1.53
N ARG A 95 6.85 21.66 2.57
CA ARG A 95 6.48 21.97 3.96
C ARG A 95 7.17 23.24 4.49
N GLU A 96 8.28 23.66 3.91
CA GLU A 96 8.90 24.96 4.18
C GLU A 96 8.01 26.10 3.69
N LYS A 97 7.43 25.96 2.48
CA LYS A 97 6.54 26.97 1.89
C LYS A 97 5.14 26.98 2.51
N ASN A 98 4.65 25.82 2.91
CA ASN A 98 3.34 25.66 3.54
C ASN A 98 3.38 24.57 4.63
N LYS A 99 3.31 24.97 5.90
CA LYS A 99 3.33 24.04 7.04
C LYS A 99 2.10 23.15 7.13
N LEU A 100 0.99 23.55 6.50
CA LEU A 100 -0.26 22.81 6.45
C LEU A 100 -0.26 21.71 5.38
N ALA A 101 0.70 21.71 4.45
CA ALA A 101 0.87 20.67 3.45
C ALA A 101 1.54 19.43 4.07
N GLU A 102 0.79 18.64 4.83
CA GLU A 102 1.32 17.46 5.52
C GLU A 102 1.69 16.35 4.53
N PHE A 103 2.81 15.67 4.77
CA PHE A 103 3.31 14.62 3.90
C PHE A 103 2.78 13.24 4.29
N ILE A 104 2.25 12.54 3.29
CA ILE A 104 1.70 11.19 3.41
C ILE A 104 2.50 10.28 2.47
N PRO A 105 3.27 9.31 3.01
CA PRO A 105 4.02 8.38 2.17
C PRO A 105 3.06 7.48 1.37
N CYS A 106 3.43 7.11 0.15
CA CYS A 106 2.62 6.21 -0.67
C CYS A 106 2.38 4.86 0.01
N CYS A 107 1.11 4.47 0.21
CA CYS A 107 0.73 3.20 0.84
C CYS A 107 1.36 1.97 0.17
N ALA A 108 1.30 1.92 -1.16
CA ALA A 108 1.85 0.81 -1.93
C ALA A 108 3.37 0.68 -1.77
N HIS A 109 4.09 1.82 -1.80
CA HIS A 109 5.53 1.82 -1.59
C HIS A 109 5.90 1.49 -0.13
N SER A 110 5.14 2.01 0.83
CA SER A 110 5.28 1.68 2.25
C SER A 110 5.18 0.17 2.49
N LEU A 111 4.20 -0.52 1.90
CA LEU A 111 4.11 -1.98 1.97
C LEU A 111 5.34 -2.67 1.34
N ASN A 112 5.78 -2.27 0.15
CA ASN A 112 6.98 -2.86 -0.45
C ASN A 112 8.20 -2.76 0.49
N LEU A 113 8.38 -1.62 1.17
CA LEU A 113 9.46 -1.44 2.12
C LEU A 113 9.31 -2.30 3.40
N ILE A 114 8.07 -2.54 3.86
CA ILE A 114 7.80 -3.46 4.99
C ILE A 114 8.31 -4.84 4.65
N GLY A 115 7.88 -5.36 3.50
CA GLY A 115 8.29 -6.67 3.02
C GLY A 115 9.81 -6.79 2.91
N ARG A 116 10.45 -5.80 2.29
CA ARG A 116 11.92 -5.76 2.14
C ARG A 116 12.65 -5.79 3.47
N SER A 117 12.30 -4.88 4.37
CA SER A 117 12.95 -4.78 5.67
C SER A 117 12.70 -6.01 6.57
N THR A 118 11.64 -6.77 6.29
CA THR A 118 11.35 -8.05 6.96
C THR A 118 12.25 -9.16 6.44
N VAL A 119 12.44 -9.29 5.12
CA VAL A 119 13.34 -10.30 4.56
C VAL A 119 14.78 -10.05 5.02
N GLU A 120 15.21 -8.79 5.00
CA GLU A 120 16.58 -8.39 5.38
C GLU A 120 16.89 -8.61 6.88
N CYS A 121 15.89 -8.82 7.74
CA CYS A 121 16.12 -9.00 9.18
C CYS A 121 16.58 -10.40 9.57
N CYS A 122 16.46 -11.38 8.68
CA CYS A 122 16.70 -12.79 8.97
C CYS A 122 17.49 -13.46 7.84
N PRO A 123 18.73 -13.94 8.08
CA PRO A 123 19.53 -14.62 7.06
C PRO A 123 18.84 -15.82 6.42
N ALA A 124 18.00 -16.54 7.17
CA ALA A 124 17.22 -17.65 6.63
C ALA A 124 16.14 -17.17 5.64
N ALA A 125 15.49 -16.04 5.90
CA ALA A 125 14.55 -15.42 4.96
C ALA A 125 15.26 -14.92 3.69
N VAL A 126 16.42 -14.27 3.84
CA VAL A 126 17.26 -13.86 2.69
C VAL A 126 17.65 -15.07 1.84
N SER A 127 18.11 -16.14 2.48
CA SER A 127 18.51 -17.38 1.80
C SER A 127 17.34 -18.04 1.08
N TYR A 128 16.15 -18.05 1.70
CA TYR A 128 14.93 -18.58 1.09
C TYR A 128 14.55 -17.81 -0.18
N PHE A 129 14.47 -16.47 -0.13
CA PHE A 129 14.13 -15.70 -1.33
C PHE A 129 15.23 -15.72 -2.39
N TYR A 130 16.50 -15.82 -1.99
CA TYR A 130 17.60 -16.08 -2.93
C TYR A 130 17.40 -17.41 -3.66
N PHE A 131 16.99 -18.46 -2.95
CA PHE A 131 16.64 -19.74 -3.54
C PHE A 131 15.46 -19.64 -4.52
N VAL A 132 14.37 -18.95 -4.14
CA VAL A 132 13.21 -18.72 -5.03
C VAL A 132 13.65 -18.03 -6.33
N GLN A 133 14.48 -17.00 -6.23
CA GLN A 133 15.04 -16.31 -7.39
C GLN A 133 15.95 -17.22 -8.23
N LYS A 134 16.75 -18.08 -7.59
CA LYS A 134 17.64 -19.03 -8.26
C LYS A 134 16.86 -20.08 -9.05
N LEU A 135 15.75 -20.59 -8.53
CA LEU A 135 14.86 -21.48 -9.28
C LEU A 135 14.38 -20.83 -10.59
N TYR A 136 13.87 -19.59 -10.50
CA TYR A 136 13.45 -18.86 -11.69
C TYR A 136 14.59 -18.70 -12.69
N VAL A 137 15.75 -18.20 -12.24
CA VAL A 137 16.92 -17.96 -13.09
C VAL A 137 17.40 -19.24 -13.76
N PHE A 138 17.40 -20.36 -13.03
CA PHE A 138 17.74 -21.66 -13.57
C PHE A 138 16.84 -21.97 -14.76
N PHE A 139 15.53 -22.11 -14.56
CA PHE A 139 14.64 -22.49 -15.66
C PHE A 139 14.63 -21.45 -16.79
N SER A 140 14.59 -20.16 -16.48
CA SER A 140 14.47 -19.09 -17.49
C SER A 140 15.71 -18.90 -18.34
N ALA A 141 16.89 -19.36 -17.89
CA ALA A 141 18.14 -19.17 -18.62
C ALA A 141 18.33 -20.15 -19.79
N SER A 142 17.37 -21.05 -20.07
CA SER A 142 17.37 -21.87 -21.29
C SER A 142 15.95 -22.12 -21.78
N THR A 143 15.70 -21.92 -23.07
CA THR A 143 14.41 -22.24 -23.71
C THR A 143 14.00 -23.69 -23.50
N HIS A 144 14.97 -24.63 -23.53
CA HIS A 144 14.69 -26.04 -23.29
C HIS A 144 14.16 -26.29 -21.87
N ARG A 145 14.89 -25.79 -20.86
CA ARG A 145 14.52 -25.94 -19.44
C ARG A 145 13.21 -25.24 -19.12
N TRP A 146 13.01 -24.06 -19.70
CA TRP A 146 11.77 -23.30 -19.56
C TRP A 146 10.58 -24.06 -20.14
N ASN A 147 10.71 -24.63 -21.33
CA ASN A 147 9.63 -25.42 -21.93
C ASN A 147 9.32 -26.68 -21.13
N LEU A 148 10.34 -27.39 -20.63
CA LEU A 148 10.14 -28.58 -19.76
C LEU A 148 9.25 -28.26 -18.56
N ILE A 149 9.57 -27.19 -17.81
CA ILE A 149 8.77 -26.85 -16.63
C ILE A 149 7.40 -26.29 -17.01
N LEU A 150 7.29 -25.53 -18.11
CA LEU A 150 6.01 -25.01 -18.59
C LEU A 150 5.05 -26.11 -19.05
N ASP A 151 5.55 -27.16 -19.70
CA ASP A 151 4.72 -28.30 -20.14
C ASP A 151 4.13 -29.03 -18.94
N VAL A 152 4.94 -29.25 -17.90
CA VAL A 152 4.48 -29.81 -16.62
C VAL A 152 3.46 -28.87 -15.98
N PHE A 153 3.74 -27.58 -15.89
CA PHE A 153 2.83 -26.63 -15.25
C PHE A 153 1.51 -26.51 -15.98
N LYS A 154 1.52 -26.49 -17.31
CA LYS A 154 0.30 -26.48 -18.12
C LYS A 154 -0.53 -27.75 -17.91
N LYS A 155 0.12 -28.91 -17.81
CA LYS A 155 -0.55 -30.20 -17.55
C LYS A 155 -1.28 -30.22 -16.20
N PHE A 156 -0.71 -29.60 -15.18
CA PHE A 156 -1.26 -29.60 -13.82
C PHE A 156 -1.99 -28.29 -13.42
N GLY A 157 -2.12 -27.32 -14.35
CA GLY A 157 -2.77 -26.04 -14.06
C GLY A 157 -1.99 -25.14 -13.07
N ILE A 158 -0.67 -25.28 -13.01
CA ILE A 158 0.20 -24.55 -12.09
C ILE A 158 0.57 -23.18 -12.69
N PRO A 159 0.56 -22.09 -11.89
CA PRO A 159 1.05 -20.78 -12.34
C PRO A 159 2.53 -20.82 -12.74
N THR A 160 2.90 -20.04 -13.76
CA THR A 160 4.30 -19.94 -14.21
C THR A 160 5.20 -19.32 -13.15
N LEU A 161 6.43 -19.85 -13.02
CA LEU A 161 7.45 -19.27 -12.15
C LEU A 161 7.68 -17.79 -12.49
N LYS A 162 7.79 -16.95 -11.45
CA LYS A 162 8.01 -15.51 -11.60
C LYS A 162 9.35 -15.10 -11.05
N ARG A 163 9.92 -14.08 -11.68
CA ARG A 163 11.09 -13.36 -11.17
C ARG A 163 10.66 -12.53 -9.95
N LEU A 164 11.49 -12.52 -8.90
CA LEU A 164 11.31 -11.55 -7.83
C LEU A 164 11.57 -10.13 -8.34
N SER A 165 10.90 -9.15 -7.72
CA SER A 165 11.06 -7.74 -8.05
C SER A 165 11.54 -6.99 -6.83
N ASP A 166 12.64 -6.25 -6.96
CA ASP A 166 13.17 -5.41 -5.89
C ASP A 166 12.21 -4.28 -5.47
N THR A 167 11.27 -3.92 -6.36
CA THR A 167 10.39 -2.76 -6.21
C THR A 167 8.91 -3.11 -6.07
N ARG A 168 8.50 -4.38 -6.24
CA ARG A 168 7.09 -4.81 -6.19
C ARG A 168 6.90 -6.12 -5.42
N TRP A 169 6.27 -6.04 -4.25
CA TRP A 169 6.02 -7.22 -3.40
C TRP A 169 4.97 -8.19 -3.97
N SER A 170 4.09 -7.73 -4.86
CA SER A 170 3.17 -8.62 -5.58
C SER A 170 3.89 -9.70 -6.39
N ALA A 171 5.08 -9.40 -6.93
CA ALA A 171 5.89 -10.39 -7.64
C ALA A 171 6.42 -11.50 -6.71
N HIS A 172 6.65 -11.20 -5.44
CA HIS A 172 7.04 -12.20 -4.44
C HIS A 172 5.89 -13.15 -4.14
N HIS A 173 4.66 -12.62 -4.01
CA HIS A 173 3.46 -13.45 -3.88
C HIS A 173 3.34 -14.41 -5.07
N ASP A 174 3.43 -13.91 -6.30
CA ASP A 174 3.25 -14.76 -7.48
C ASP A 174 4.34 -15.82 -7.62
N ALA A 175 5.58 -15.49 -7.26
CA ALA A 175 6.69 -16.45 -7.26
C ALA A 175 6.52 -17.55 -6.21
N VAL A 176 6.12 -17.18 -4.99
CA VAL A 176 5.90 -18.13 -3.88
C VAL A 176 4.64 -18.96 -4.10
N ASP A 177 3.57 -18.40 -4.67
CA ASP A 177 2.35 -19.13 -5.03
C ASP A 177 2.60 -20.18 -6.12
N ALA A 178 3.37 -19.84 -7.15
CA ALA A 178 3.80 -20.80 -8.17
C ALA A 178 4.66 -21.93 -7.58
N LEU A 179 5.63 -21.58 -6.71
CA LEU A 179 6.46 -22.57 -6.02
C LEU A 179 5.63 -23.48 -5.10
N LEU A 180 4.68 -22.93 -4.33
CA LEU A 180 3.82 -23.70 -3.44
C LEU A 180 2.98 -24.71 -4.23
N LYS A 181 2.34 -24.28 -5.31
CA LYS A 181 1.46 -25.13 -6.13
C LYS A 181 2.23 -26.16 -6.93
N GLY A 182 3.44 -25.84 -7.35
CA GLY A 182 4.28 -26.70 -8.18
C GLY A 182 5.42 -27.39 -7.47
N TYR A 183 5.47 -27.42 -6.13
CA TYR A 183 6.66 -27.83 -5.38
C TYR A 183 7.20 -29.19 -5.80
N THR A 184 6.36 -30.23 -5.73
CA THR A 184 6.74 -31.60 -6.12
C THR A 184 7.09 -31.69 -7.60
N ASN A 185 6.35 -30.99 -8.46
CA ASN A 185 6.61 -31.00 -9.90
C ASN A 185 7.94 -30.35 -10.28
N ILE A 186 8.29 -29.25 -9.62
CA ILE A 186 9.59 -28.58 -9.81
C ILE A 186 10.71 -29.51 -9.36
N GLU A 187 10.54 -30.16 -8.20
CA GLU A 187 11.51 -31.11 -7.68
C GLU A 187 11.74 -32.28 -8.63
N GLU A 188 10.67 -32.93 -9.11
CA GLU A 188 10.73 -34.02 -10.08
C GLU A 188 11.49 -33.62 -11.34
N VAL A 189 11.20 -32.43 -11.90
CA VAL A 189 11.91 -31.92 -13.08
C VAL A 189 13.39 -31.71 -12.80
N LEU A 190 13.75 -31.16 -11.63
CA LEU A 190 15.16 -30.97 -11.24
C LEU A 190 15.89 -32.31 -11.09
N VAL A 191 15.24 -33.34 -10.53
CA VAL A 191 15.79 -34.70 -10.41
C VAL A 191 16.02 -35.32 -11.78
N LEU A 192 15.02 -35.25 -12.67
CA LEU A 192 15.14 -35.74 -14.05
C LEU A 192 16.33 -35.08 -14.77
N MET A 193 16.48 -33.77 -14.63
CA MET A 193 17.59 -33.03 -15.22
C MET A 193 18.95 -33.35 -14.60
N CYS A 194 19.00 -33.68 -13.31
CA CYS A 194 20.23 -34.12 -12.65
C CYS A 194 20.75 -35.45 -13.26
N GLU A 195 19.83 -36.33 -13.66
CA GLU A 195 20.13 -37.67 -14.19
C GLU A 195 20.31 -37.70 -15.72
N ASP A 196 19.85 -36.67 -16.43
CA ASP A 196 19.94 -36.58 -17.89
C ASP A 196 21.39 -36.38 -18.37
N LYS A 197 22.00 -37.44 -18.91
CA LYS A 197 23.38 -37.41 -19.43
C LYS A 197 23.57 -36.49 -20.64
N SER A 198 22.50 -36.08 -21.32
CA SER A 198 22.56 -35.14 -22.43
C SER A 198 22.74 -33.69 -21.98
N GLU A 199 22.36 -33.37 -20.74
CA GLU A 199 22.56 -32.05 -20.14
C GLU A 199 24.03 -31.78 -19.80
N LYS A 200 24.42 -30.50 -19.80
CA LYS A 200 25.79 -30.11 -19.43
C LYS A 200 26.09 -30.51 -17.98
N PRO A 201 27.32 -30.96 -17.65
CA PRO A 201 27.67 -31.33 -16.27
C PRO A 201 27.36 -30.25 -15.22
N VAL A 202 27.57 -28.98 -15.56
CA VAL A 202 27.25 -27.84 -14.68
C VAL A 202 25.74 -27.69 -14.47
N THR A 203 24.92 -27.88 -15.52
CA THR A 203 23.45 -27.85 -15.40
C THR A 203 22.95 -28.94 -14.47
N ARG A 204 23.47 -30.17 -14.60
CA ARG A 204 23.09 -31.29 -13.74
C ARG A 204 23.46 -31.04 -12.28
N LEU A 205 24.65 -30.47 -12.04
CA LEU A 205 25.11 -30.11 -10.70
C LEU A 205 24.24 -29.00 -10.07
N GLU A 206 23.89 -27.97 -10.84
CA GLU A 206 23.02 -26.89 -10.38
C GLU A 206 21.60 -27.41 -10.07
N ALA A 207 21.05 -28.27 -10.94
CA ALA A 207 19.76 -28.93 -10.72
C ALA A 207 19.77 -29.77 -9.43
N LYS A 208 20.83 -30.57 -9.23
CA LYS A 208 21.04 -31.34 -8.00
C LYS A 208 21.09 -30.44 -6.76
N GLY A 209 21.80 -29.31 -6.84
CA GLY A 209 21.90 -28.35 -5.74
C GLY A 209 20.56 -27.72 -5.38
N LEU A 210 19.76 -27.34 -6.38
CA LEU A 210 18.41 -26.80 -6.18
C LEU A 210 17.46 -27.84 -5.57
N ALA A 211 17.46 -29.07 -6.10
CA ALA A 211 16.67 -30.18 -5.54
C ALA A 211 17.07 -30.49 -4.09
N ALA A 212 18.37 -30.44 -3.76
CA ALA A 212 18.84 -30.63 -2.38
C ALA A 212 18.37 -29.51 -1.44
N ILE A 213 18.24 -28.26 -1.91
CA ILE A 213 17.66 -27.17 -1.10
C ILE A 213 16.17 -27.38 -0.88
N MET A 214 15.42 -27.83 -1.90
CA MET A 214 13.99 -28.17 -1.78
C MET A 214 13.73 -29.30 -0.79
N ASN A 215 14.65 -30.25 -0.67
CA ASN A 215 14.53 -31.36 0.28
C ASN A 215 14.80 -30.97 1.75
N ARG A 216 15.23 -29.73 2.02
CA ARG A 216 15.42 -29.26 3.39
C ARG A 216 14.09 -28.93 4.04
N LEU A 217 13.91 -29.38 5.29
CA LEU A 217 12.71 -29.10 6.08
C LEU A 217 12.48 -27.59 6.23
N GLU A 218 13.54 -26.82 6.42
CA GLU A 218 13.51 -25.37 6.58
C GLU A 218 12.94 -24.67 5.34
N THR A 219 13.21 -25.19 4.14
CA THR A 219 12.70 -24.64 2.88
C THR A 219 11.18 -24.80 2.81
N GLY A 220 10.68 -25.98 3.18
CA GLY A 220 9.25 -26.25 3.26
C GLY A 220 8.52 -25.39 4.29
N ILE A 221 9.10 -25.25 5.49
CA ILE A 221 8.54 -24.39 6.54
C ILE A 221 8.52 -22.92 6.09
N MET A 222 9.62 -22.42 5.51
CA MET A 222 9.68 -21.05 4.97
C MET A 222 8.65 -20.82 3.85
N LEU A 223 8.44 -21.81 2.97
CA LEU A 223 7.44 -21.75 1.92
C LEU A 223 6.03 -21.58 2.49
N GLN A 224 5.65 -22.34 3.52
CA GLN A 224 4.34 -22.20 4.16
C GLN A 224 4.20 -20.85 4.87
N ILE A 225 5.18 -20.43 5.66
CA ILE A 225 5.18 -19.14 6.36
C ILE A 225 5.00 -17.99 5.38
N TRP A 226 5.86 -17.92 4.35
CA TRP A 226 5.84 -16.83 3.40
C TRP A 226 4.62 -16.87 2.49
N SER A 227 4.12 -18.05 2.09
CA SER A 227 2.88 -18.13 1.34
C SER A 227 1.71 -17.56 2.12
N THR A 228 1.53 -17.98 3.38
CA THR A 228 0.46 -17.48 4.27
C THR A 228 0.53 -15.96 4.45
N ILE A 229 1.72 -15.42 4.72
CA ILE A 229 1.93 -13.97 4.87
C ILE A 229 1.62 -13.25 3.54
N LEU A 230 2.23 -13.70 2.43
CA LEU A 230 2.17 -13.00 1.16
C LEU A 230 0.76 -13.01 0.54
N ILE A 231 -0.07 -14.02 0.83
CA ILE A 231 -1.48 -14.04 0.39
C ILE A 231 -2.25 -12.87 0.99
N ARG A 232 -2.21 -12.68 2.31
CA ARG A 232 -2.89 -11.54 2.96
C ARG A 232 -2.23 -10.23 2.54
N PHE A 233 -0.90 -10.20 2.49
CA PHE A 233 -0.14 -9.02 2.07
C PHE A 233 -0.50 -8.53 0.67
N ASN A 234 -0.60 -9.44 -0.31
CA ASN A 234 -0.95 -9.10 -1.69
C ASN A 234 -2.41 -8.64 -1.81
N LYS A 235 -3.34 -9.26 -1.07
CA LYS A 235 -4.74 -8.79 -1.00
C LYS A 235 -4.81 -7.36 -0.49
N THR A 236 -4.19 -7.09 0.66
CA THR A 236 -4.10 -5.73 1.22
C THR A 236 -3.47 -4.76 0.24
N SER A 237 -2.37 -5.15 -0.41
CA SER A 237 -1.70 -4.32 -1.42
C SER A 237 -2.60 -3.97 -2.61
N LYS A 238 -3.42 -4.92 -3.09
CA LYS A 238 -4.36 -4.67 -4.20
C LYS A 238 -5.46 -3.70 -3.79
N CYS A 239 -6.05 -3.90 -2.60
CA CYS A 239 -7.06 -2.98 -2.06
C CYS A 239 -6.50 -1.57 -1.86
N LEU A 240 -5.26 -1.45 -1.38
CA LEU A 240 -4.59 -0.15 -1.21
C LEU A 240 -4.26 0.59 -2.51
N GLN A 241 -4.38 -0.07 -3.66
CA GLN A 241 -4.16 0.52 -4.99
C GLN A 241 -5.47 0.83 -5.72
N ASP A 242 -6.63 0.57 -5.08
CA ASP A 242 -7.92 0.86 -5.66
C ASP A 242 -8.15 2.38 -5.76
N ALA A 243 -8.68 2.85 -6.89
CA ALA A 243 -8.88 4.27 -7.14
C ALA A 243 -10.00 4.89 -6.28
N SER A 244 -10.90 4.06 -5.73
CA SER A 244 -11.98 4.48 -4.84
C SER A 244 -11.61 4.42 -3.36
N LEU A 245 -10.37 4.00 -3.05
CA LEU A 245 -9.91 3.84 -1.67
C LEU A 245 -9.89 5.17 -0.91
N ASP A 246 -10.53 5.17 0.25
CA ASP A 246 -10.41 6.26 1.23
C ASP A 246 -9.37 5.93 2.32
N LEU A 247 -8.88 6.97 2.99
CA LEU A 247 -7.83 6.85 4.00
C LEU A 247 -8.25 6.02 5.22
N ASN A 248 -9.52 6.08 5.65
CA ASN A 248 -10.00 5.29 6.78
C ASN A 248 -9.94 3.80 6.44
N THR A 249 -10.46 3.44 5.27
CA THR A 249 -10.38 2.07 4.75
C THR A 249 -8.91 1.61 4.64
N ALA A 250 -8.02 2.47 4.16
CA ALA A 250 -6.58 2.18 4.10
C ALA A 250 -6.00 1.86 5.49
N THR A 251 -6.31 2.66 6.51
CA THR A 251 -5.83 2.42 7.89
C THR A 251 -6.38 1.12 8.48
N LYS A 252 -7.67 0.80 8.24
CA LYS A 252 -8.30 -0.45 8.68
C LYS A 252 -7.68 -1.68 8.01
N LEU A 253 -7.40 -1.59 6.71
CA LEU A 253 -6.73 -2.66 5.96
C LEU A 253 -5.30 -2.94 6.48
N LEU A 254 -4.55 -1.89 6.83
CA LEU A 254 -3.23 -2.02 7.44
C LEU A 254 -3.30 -2.60 8.86
N GLU A 255 -4.28 -2.17 9.67
CA GLU A 255 -4.52 -2.72 11.00
C GLU A 255 -4.88 -4.21 10.92
N SER A 256 -5.81 -4.59 10.04
CA SER A 256 -6.20 -5.98 9.81
C SER A 256 -5.01 -6.85 9.37
N LEU A 257 -4.14 -6.34 8.49
CA LEU A 257 -2.93 -7.05 8.09
C LEU A 257 -1.98 -7.23 9.29
N LYS A 258 -1.83 -6.20 10.13
CA LYS A 258 -1.00 -6.26 11.33
C LYS A 258 -1.52 -7.28 12.34
N GLU A 259 -2.81 -7.24 12.66
CA GLU A 259 -3.46 -8.18 13.58
C GLU A 259 -3.33 -9.61 13.07
N PHE A 260 -3.56 -9.84 11.78
CA PHE A 260 -3.35 -11.14 11.14
C PHE A 260 -1.90 -11.62 11.36
N VAL A 261 -0.91 -10.81 11.02
CA VAL A 261 0.51 -11.18 11.17
C VAL A 261 0.84 -11.42 12.64
N HIS A 262 0.36 -10.58 13.54
CA HIS A 262 0.59 -10.74 14.97
C HIS A 262 0.01 -12.05 15.49
N SER A 263 -1.18 -12.45 15.02
CA SER A 263 -1.81 -13.71 15.38
C SER A 263 -0.98 -14.92 14.94
N LEU A 264 -0.22 -14.83 13.84
CA LEU A 264 0.66 -15.91 13.39
C LEU A 264 1.72 -16.25 14.45
N ARG A 265 2.12 -15.29 15.29
CA ARG A 265 3.15 -15.48 16.33
C ARG A 265 2.88 -16.71 17.21
N SER A 266 1.62 -16.98 17.55
CA SER A 266 1.20 -18.14 18.37
C SER A 266 0.87 -19.39 17.55
N GLN A 267 0.85 -19.28 16.22
CA GLN A 267 0.43 -20.34 15.28
C GLN A 267 1.61 -21.06 14.63
N PHE A 268 2.84 -20.94 15.17
CA PHE A 268 4.00 -21.58 14.57
C PHE A 268 3.80 -23.10 14.34
N MET A 269 3.12 -23.76 15.28
CA MET A 269 2.84 -25.20 15.22
C MET A 269 1.88 -25.60 14.09
N GLU A 270 1.18 -24.64 13.48
CA GLU A 270 0.29 -24.86 12.34
C GLU A 270 1.06 -24.94 11.03
N PHE A 271 2.27 -24.38 10.96
CA PHE A 271 3.16 -24.46 9.78
C PHE A 271 3.86 -25.82 9.62
N LYS A 272 3.26 -26.89 10.18
CA LYS A 272 3.78 -28.26 10.05
C LYS A 272 3.61 -28.76 8.62
N HIS A 273 4.63 -29.48 8.17
CA HIS A 273 4.65 -30.09 6.85
C HIS A 273 3.53 -31.12 6.69
N ARG A 274 2.88 -31.15 5.53
CA ARG A 274 2.31 -32.40 5.00
C ARG A 274 3.50 -33.32 4.68
N ASN A 275 3.53 -34.50 5.32
CA ASN A 275 4.47 -35.62 5.13
C ASN A 275 5.78 -35.69 5.96
N ALA A 276 5.89 -34.98 7.10
CA ALA A 276 6.95 -35.30 8.06
C ALA A 276 6.47 -35.18 9.51
N GLU A 277 6.53 -36.29 10.26
CA GLU A 277 6.46 -36.33 11.73
C GLU A 277 7.74 -35.75 12.37
N LEU A 278 8.15 -34.55 11.98
CA LEU A 278 9.29 -33.88 12.59
C LEU A 278 8.81 -32.57 13.20
N SER A 279 8.91 -32.51 14.52
CA SER A 279 8.72 -31.26 15.26
C SER A 279 9.69 -30.22 14.70
N PRO A 280 9.22 -29.04 14.26
CA PRO A 280 10.16 -27.96 14.01
C PRO A 280 10.97 -27.69 15.28
N SER A 281 12.27 -27.44 15.14
CA SER A 281 13.11 -27.13 16.30
C SER A 281 12.63 -25.82 16.93
N ASN A 282 12.57 -25.79 18.26
CA ASN A 282 12.39 -24.54 19.02
C ASN A 282 13.42 -23.48 18.60
N GLU A 283 14.61 -23.91 18.17
CA GLU A 283 15.63 -23.04 17.60
C GLU A 283 15.12 -22.29 16.36
N PHE A 284 14.56 -22.98 15.36
CA PHE A 284 14.06 -22.34 14.15
C PHE A 284 12.93 -21.32 14.46
N MET A 285 12.06 -21.67 15.40
CA MET A 285 11.00 -20.76 15.85
C MET A 285 11.60 -19.46 16.39
N VAL A 286 12.54 -19.57 17.34
CA VAL A 286 13.13 -18.43 18.04
C VAL A 286 14.06 -17.61 17.14
N THR A 287 14.84 -18.25 16.27
CA THR A 287 15.86 -17.56 15.47
C THR A 287 15.33 -17.03 14.13
N ASN A 288 14.28 -17.64 13.59
CA ASN A 288 13.78 -17.29 12.25
C ASN A 288 12.34 -16.80 12.27
N PHE A 289 11.41 -17.61 12.80
CA PHE A 289 9.98 -17.29 12.72
C PHE A 289 9.60 -16.06 13.54
N THR A 290 9.91 -16.07 14.84
CA THR A 290 9.61 -14.99 15.77
C THR A 290 10.18 -13.63 15.28
N PRO A 291 11.46 -13.53 14.85
CA PRO A 291 12.00 -12.29 14.29
C PRO A 291 11.30 -11.81 13.02
N ILE A 292 10.91 -12.70 12.11
CA ILE A 292 10.18 -12.34 10.89
C ILE A 292 8.83 -11.71 11.26
N ILE A 293 8.07 -12.35 12.15
CA ILE A 293 6.76 -11.85 12.58
C ILE A 293 6.90 -10.52 13.31
N ASP A 294 7.82 -10.41 14.27
CA ASP A 294 8.03 -9.18 15.04
C ASP A 294 8.48 -8.02 14.16
N LYS A 295 9.40 -8.28 13.23
CA LYS A 295 9.86 -7.26 12.30
C LYS A 295 8.72 -6.76 11.42
N LEU A 296 7.88 -7.66 10.93
CA LEU A 296 6.76 -7.30 10.05
C LEU A 296 5.69 -6.49 10.80
N VAL A 297 5.34 -6.89 12.04
CA VAL A 297 4.45 -6.12 12.92
C VAL A 297 5.03 -4.75 13.24
N ALA A 298 6.31 -4.67 13.63
CA ALA A 298 6.98 -3.41 13.93
C ALA A 298 7.02 -2.48 12.71
N ALA A 299 7.34 -3.01 11.53
CA ALA A 299 7.40 -2.25 10.29
C ALA A 299 6.02 -1.78 9.81
N LEU A 300 4.97 -2.58 10.00
CA LEU A 300 3.57 -2.19 9.76
C LEU A 300 3.18 -1.04 10.70
N ASN A 301 3.35 -1.20 12.01
CA ASN A 301 3.05 -0.16 12.99
C ASN A 301 3.75 1.16 12.67
N GLN A 302 5.06 1.10 12.39
CA GLN A 302 5.86 2.30 12.09
C GLN A 302 5.31 3.08 10.90
N ARG A 303 4.90 2.39 9.83
CA ARG A 303 4.42 3.04 8.61
C ARG A 303 2.96 3.42 8.68
N GLN A 304 2.16 2.65 9.42
CA GLN A 304 0.75 2.94 9.66
C GLN A 304 0.55 4.28 10.37
N ALA A 305 1.46 4.62 11.29
CA ALA A 305 1.40 5.84 12.08
C ALA A 305 1.23 7.12 11.23
N ALA A 306 1.89 7.20 10.06
CA ALA A 306 1.76 8.35 9.17
C ALA A 306 0.33 8.54 8.63
N TYR A 307 -0.39 7.45 8.39
CA TYR A 307 -1.78 7.49 7.92
C TYR A 307 -2.75 7.80 9.06
N CYS A 308 -2.51 7.24 10.25
CA CYS A 308 -3.32 7.53 11.44
C CYS A 308 -3.31 9.04 11.77
N VAL A 309 -2.17 9.71 11.68
CA VAL A 309 -2.08 11.16 11.94
C VAL A 309 -3.03 11.97 11.06
N ILE A 310 -3.17 11.62 9.77
CA ILE A 310 -4.07 12.34 8.87
C ILE A 310 -5.51 11.90 9.08
N ARG A 311 -5.72 10.59 9.27
CA ARG A 311 -7.03 10.05 9.59
C ARG A 311 -7.61 10.78 10.79
N ASP A 312 -6.88 10.86 11.89
CA ASP A 312 -7.36 11.44 13.15
C ASP A 312 -7.72 12.93 12.99
N LYS A 313 -7.02 13.67 12.12
CA LYS A 313 -7.36 15.06 11.77
C LYS A 313 -8.71 15.17 11.06
N PHE A 314 -9.00 14.27 10.12
CA PHE A 314 -10.16 14.36 9.23
C PHE A 314 -11.28 13.35 9.53
N GLU A 315 -11.12 12.53 10.57
CA GLU A 315 -12.04 11.44 10.93
C GLU A 315 -13.47 11.94 11.15
N LEU A 316 -13.61 13.17 11.66
CA LEU A 316 -14.89 13.88 11.80
C LEU A 316 -15.73 13.81 10.52
N LEU A 317 -15.11 14.06 9.36
CA LEU A 317 -15.81 14.14 8.08
C LEU A 317 -16.26 12.75 7.58
N SER A 318 -15.57 11.70 8.01
CA SER A 318 -15.88 10.33 7.60
C SER A 318 -16.82 9.58 8.52
N GLU A 319 -17.03 10.07 9.74
CA GLU A 319 -17.81 9.39 10.77
C GLU A 319 -19.01 10.22 11.25
N LEU A 320 -19.53 11.09 10.37
CA LEU A 320 -20.69 11.95 10.66
C LEU A 320 -21.92 11.18 11.18
N ASN A 321 -22.07 9.90 10.81
CA ASN A 321 -23.19 9.05 11.21
C ASN A 321 -22.95 8.31 12.54
N CYS A 322 -21.70 8.26 13.01
CA CYS A 322 -21.30 7.44 14.16
C CYS A 322 -20.98 8.29 15.40
N LEU A 323 -20.61 9.55 15.20
CA LEU A 323 -20.20 10.45 16.29
C LEU A 323 -21.40 11.07 16.98
N VAL A 324 -21.35 11.12 18.31
CA VAL A 324 -22.30 11.92 19.10
C VAL A 324 -21.92 13.39 19.06
N SER A 325 -22.90 14.28 19.26
CA SER A 325 -22.70 15.74 19.09
C SER A 325 -21.53 16.31 19.88
N ASP A 326 -21.28 15.86 21.11
CA ASP A 326 -20.16 16.37 21.91
C ASP A 326 -18.80 15.99 21.32
N GLN A 327 -18.64 14.73 20.89
CA GLN A 327 -17.43 14.27 20.20
C GLN A 327 -17.20 14.98 18.88
N MET A 328 -18.29 15.27 18.14
CA MET A 328 -18.21 16.05 16.91
C MET A 328 -17.68 17.46 17.17
N ARG A 329 -18.17 18.12 18.22
CA ARG A 329 -17.71 19.46 18.59
C ARG A 329 -16.24 19.46 18.97
N ASP A 330 -15.79 18.49 19.77
CA ASP A 330 -14.38 18.38 20.15
C ASP A 330 -13.48 18.23 18.90
N LYS A 331 -13.81 17.28 18.02
CA LYS A 331 -13.06 17.06 16.78
C LYS A 331 -13.13 18.26 15.81
N ALA A 332 -14.25 18.97 15.76
CA ALA A 332 -14.39 20.17 14.94
C ALA A 332 -13.50 21.30 15.45
N ASN A 333 -13.45 21.49 16.77
CA ASN A 333 -12.54 22.45 17.41
C ASN A 333 -11.07 22.10 17.14
N ASP A 334 -10.69 20.82 17.23
CA ASP A 334 -9.34 20.37 16.87
C ASP A 334 -9.00 20.71 15.42
N LEU A 335 -9.92 20.49 14.49
CA LEU A 335 -9.72 20.81 13.08
C LEU A 335 -9.59 22.33 12.86
N ILE A 336 -10.42 23.15 13.51
CA ILE A 336 -10.32 24.63 13.47
C ILE A 336 -8.98 25.09 14.03
N ASN A 337 -8.53 24.51 15.14
CA ASN A 337 -7.24 24.87 15.74
C ASN A 337 -6.05 24.59 14.81
N ILE A 338 -6.16 23.57 13.95
CA ILE A 338 -5.14 23.24 12.95
C ILE A 338 -5.26 24.16 11.71
N TYR A 339 -6.49 24.49 11.32
CA TYR A 339 -6.81 25.19 10.07
C TYR A 339 -7.60 26.49 10.33
N SER A 340 -7.12 27.31 11.26
CA SER A 340 -7.84 28.51 11.75
C SER A 340 -8.06 29.58 10.68
N ASP A 341 -7.21 29.59 9.66
CA ASP A 341 -7.31 30.50 8.52
C ASP A 341 -8.29 29.99 7.46
N ASP A 342 -8.67 28.71 7.52
CA ASP A 342 -9.52 28.05 6.52
C ASP A 342 -10.92 27.75 7.02
N ILE A 343 -11.07 27.52 8.33
CA ILE A 343 -12.31 27.06 8.95
C ILE A 343 -12.73 28.06 10.00
N GLU A 344 -13.92 28.62 9.82
CA GLU A 344 -14.48 29.58 10.74
C GLU A 344 -15.00 28.93 12.03
N PRO A 345 -15.04 29.67 13.15
CA PRO A 345 -15.53 29.13 14.43
C PRO A 345 -16.96 28.58 14.39
N GLY A 346 -17.81 29.08 13.47
CA GLY A 346 -19.19 28.61 13.28
C GLY A 346 -19.29 27.15 12.84
N PHE A 347 -18.23 26.60 12.23
CA PHE A 347 -18.18 25.24 11.73
C PHE A 347 -18.56 24.17 12.77
N VAL A 348 -18.27 24.42 14.06
CA VAL A 348 -18.58 23.51 15.17
C VAL A 348 -20.07 23.18 15.24
N ASP A 349 -20.93 24.19 15.16
CA ASP A 349 -22.37 23.98 15.25
C ASP A 349 -22.95 23.58 13.89
N GLU A 350 -22.40 24.11 12.79
CA GLU A 350 -22.79 23.75 11.43
C GLU A 350 -22.60 22.25 11.16
N ILE A 351 -21.46 21.67 11.55
CA ILE A 351 -21.20 20.25 11.28
C ILE A 351 -22.13 19.34 12.10
N VAL A 352 -22.51 19.74 13.32
CA VAL A 352 -23.48 19.02 14.14
C VAL A 352 -24.87 19.07 13.51
N GLN A 353 -25.31 20.25 13.06
CA GLN A 353 -26.58 20.42 12.35
C GLN A 353 -26.59 19.62 11.04
N PHE A 354 -25.49 19.68 10.28
CA PHE A 354 -25.34 18.95 9.04
C PHE A 354 -25.39 17.43 9.26
N SER A 355 -24.71 16.91 10.28
CA SER A 355 -24.80 15.48 10.64
C SER A 355 -26.22 15.07 10.99
N ALA A 356 -26.95 15.87 11.79
CA ALA A 356 -28.34 15.58 12.12
C ALA A 356 -29.23 15.55 10.86
N PHE A 357 -29.06 16.53 9.97
CA PHE A 357 -29.75 16.56 8.68
C PHE A 357 -29.40 15.34 7.82
N TRP A 358 -28.12 15.01 7.69
CA TRP A 358 -27.62 13.91 6.88
C TRP A 358 -28.12 12.56 7.37
N ASN A 359 -28.13 12.33 8.68
CA ASN A 359 -28.70 11.14 9.30
C ASN A 359 -30.21 11.02 9.04
N SER A 360 -30.95 12.13 9.09
CA SER A 360 -32.38 12.16 8.73
C SER A 360 -32.58 11.89 7.23
N TYR A 361 -31.73 12.45 6.38
CA TYR A 361 -31.78 12.28 4.94
C TYR A 361 -31.57 10.81 4.54
N ILE A 362 -30.50 10.18 5.03
CA ILE A 362 -30.22 8.75 4.82
C ILE A 362 -31.37 7.88 5.35
N SER A 363 -31.90 8.19 6.53
CA SER A 363 -33.02 7.45 7.10
C SER A 363 -34.28 7.53 6.24
N SER A 364 -34.55 8.69 5.63
CA SER A 364 -35.68 8.89 4.71
C SER A 364 -35.49 8.21 3.35
N ASP A 365 -34.25 8.14 2.87
CA ASP A 365 -33.88 7.58 1.55
C ASP A 365 -33.69 6.05 1.57
N SER A 366 -33.58 5.45 2.76
CA SER A 366 -33.65 3.99 2.95
C SER A 366 -34.97 3.35 2.50
N SER A 367 -35.97 4.16 2.14
CA SER A 367 -37.21 3.77 1.48
C SER A 367 -37.14 3.78 -0.07
N LYS A 368 -36.03 4.22 -0.69
CA LYS A 368 -35.98 4.48 -2.14
C LYS A 368 -34.73 4.07 -2.94
N THR A 369 -33.62 3.58 -2.38
CA THR A 369 -32.52 3.06 -3.23
C THR A 369 -31.74 1.88 -2.62
N GLU A 370 -31.59 0.80 -3.40
CA GLU A 370 -30.74 -0.37 -3.08
C GLU A 370 -29.24 -0.11 -3.30
N ASP A 371 -28.86 1.03 -3.89
CA ASP A 371 -27.46 1.32 -4.27
C ASP A 371 -26.58 1.81 -3.10
N THR A 372 -27.15 2.43 -2.07
CA THR A 372 -26.39 2.96 -0.92
C THR A 372 -25.92 1.86 0.05
N LYS A 373 -26.61 0.71 0.07
CA LYS A 373 -26.25 -0.42 0.95
C LYS A 373 -24.99 -1.17 0.52
N GLN A 374 -24.53 -1.03 -0.73
CA GLN A 374 -23.31 -1.71 -1.19
C GLN A 374 -22.02 -1.00 -0.76
N LEU A 375 -22.07 0.31 -0.48
CA LEU A 375 -20.91 1.09 -0.04
C LEU A 375 -20.62 0.98 1.47
N GLU A 376 -21.63 0.74 2.30
CA GLU A 376 -21.46 0.66 3.77
C GLU A 376 -21.29 -0.76 4.28
N ASN A 377 -21.97 -1.76 3.70
CA ASN A 377 -21.85 -3.16 4.16
C ASN A 377 -20.49 -3.82 3.84
N SER A 378 -19.70 -3.24 2.94
CA SER A 378 -18.31 -3.68 2.69
C SER A 378 -17.31 -3.12 3.71
N LYS A 379 -17.69 -2.12 4.53
CA LYS A 379 -16.78 -1.47 5.49
C LYS A 379 -16.79 -2.08 6.90
N CYS A 380 -17.75 -2.94 7.22
CA CYS A 380 -17.82 -3.67 8.50
C CYS A 380 -17.58 -5.18 8.40
N SER A 381 -17.34 -5.71 7.19
CA SER A 381 -17.24 -7.16 6.95
C SER A 381 -16.10 -7.51 5.98
N SER A 382 -14.82 -7.21 6.28
CA SER A 382 -13.66 -7.66 5.48
C SER A 382 -12.32 -7.68 6.24
#